data_AF-A0A210Q6L5-F1
#
_entry.id   AF-A0A210Q6L5-F1
#
_cell.length_a   1.000
_cell.length_b   1.000
_cell.length_c   1.000
_cell.angle_alpha   90.00
_cell.angle_beta   90.00
_cell.angle_gamma   90.00
#
_symmetry.space_group_name_H-M   'P 1'
#
loop_
_entity.id
_entity.type
_entity.pdbx_description
1 polymer ?
#
loop_
_entity_poly.entity_id
_entity_poly.type
_entity_poly.pdbx_seq_one_letter_code
_entity_poly.pdbx_strand_id
1 'polypeptide(L)'
;MPGQSSGGAAILATMFGLMSSVRSQALSGGAVEGGFVVCSQPSNSASTVYEYSLKDLYEQKTINFSDYRGKVLLFVNVATY
;
A
#
# COMPACT_ATOMS: atom_id res chain seq x y z
N MET A 1 -45.89 -15.43 34.80
CA MET A 1 -44.85 -16.22 34.11
C MET A 1 -44.23 -15.39 33.00
N PRO A 2 -42.95 -15.04 33.09
CA PRO A 2 -42.13 -14.66 31.95
C PRO A 2 -41.12 -15.76 31.62
N GLY A 3 -41.03 -16.09 30.33
CA GLY A 3 -40.25 -17.18 29.78
C GLY A 3 -38.74 -16.96 29.83
N GLN A 4 -38.05 -18.09 30.02
CA GLN A 4 -36.61 -18.28 29.97
C GLN A 4 -36.19 -18.55 28.51
N SER A 5 -35.22 -17.80 27.99
CA SER A 5 -34.46 -18.13 26.77
C SER A 5 -33.06 -17.53 26.94
N SER A 6 -32.12 -18.28 27.52
CA SER A 6 -31.30 -19.31 26.87
C SER A 6 -30.15 -18.70 26.07
N GLY A 7 -29.01 -18.57 26.76
CA GLY A 7 -27.71 -18.99 26.23
C GLY A 7 -26.95 -17.99 25.34
N GLY A 8 -25.76 -17.61 25.80
CA GLY A 8 -24.66 -17.29 24.89
C GLY A 8 -23.77 -16.14 25.31
N ALA A 9 -22.91 -16.38 26.32
CA ALA A 9 -21.58 -15.78 26.47
C ALA A 9 -21.41 -14.29 26.11
N ALA A 10 -21.82 -13.39 27.01
CA ALA A 10 -21.24 -12.05 27.10
C ALA A 10 -19.84 -12.16 27.74
N ILE A 11 -18.89 -12.78 27.03
CA ILE A 11 -17.50 -12.88 27.48
C ILE A 11 -16.61 -12.19 26.44
N LEU A 12 -16.20 -10.98 26.84
CA LEU A 12 -14.83 -10.49 26.65
C LEU A 12 -14.41 -10.14 25.22
N ALA A 13 -14.90 -9.01 24.71
CA ALA A 13 -14.19 -8.26 23.66
C ALA A 13 -14.29 -6.74 23.89
N THR A 14 -14.14 -6.32 25.15
CA THR A 14 -13.77 -4.94 25.51
C THR A 14 -12.25 -4.84 25.56
N MET A 15 -11.56 -4.99 24.43
CA MET A 15 -10.11 -4.68 24.33
C MET A 15 -9.82 -4.21 22.91
N PHE A 16 -9.15 -3.05 22.83
CA PHE A 16 -8.78 -2.28 21.62
C PHE A 16 -9.88 -1.45 20.98
N GLY A 17 -10.08 -0.29 21.61
CA GLY A 17 -10.80 0.84 21.03
C GLY A 17 -10.27 1.18 19.64
N LEU A 18 -11.21 1.22 18.71
CA LEU A 18 -11.37 2.25 17.70
C LEU A 18 -10.07 3.01 17.35
N MET A 19 -9.13 2.36 16.67
CA MET A 19 -8.21 3.09 15.79
C MET A 19 -9.10 3.76 14.74
N SER A 20 -9.25 5.07 14.92
CA SER A 20 -10.03 5.97 14.11
C SER A 20 -9.82 5.69 12.63
N SER A 21 -10.88 5.25 11.94
CA SER A 21 -10.90 5.28 10.48
C SER A 21 -10.66 6.73 10.05
N VAL A 22 -9.49 7.02 9.48
CA VAL A 22 -9.28 8.28 8.77
C VAL A 22 -10.10 8.14 7.48
N ARG A 23 -11.36 8.60 7.52
CA ARG A 23 -12.13 8.83 6.30
C ARG A 23 -11.46 10.00 5.60
N SER A 24 -10.76 9.74 4.49
CA SER A 24 -10.31 10.78 3.59
C SER A 24 -11.53 11.62 3.19
N GLN A 25 -11.60 12.84 3.72
CA GLN A 25 -12.61 13.81 3.32
C GLN A 25 -12.23 14.34 1.95
N ALA A 26 -13.13 14.20 0.98
CA ALA A 26 -13.06 14.95 -0.25
C ALA A 26 -13.19 16.44 0.08
N LEU A 27 -12.08 17.15 0.16
CA LEU A 27 -12.07 18.61 0.25
C LEU A 27 -12.03 19.18 -1.17
N SER A 28 -13.22 19.39 -1.74
CA SER A 28 -13.37 20.23 -2.92
C SER A 28 -13.20 21.69 -2.52
N GLY A 29 -12.02 22.25 -2.78
CA GLY A 29 -11.79 23.69 -2.87
C GLY A 29 -11.38 24.40 -1.58
N GLY A 30 -10.17 24.97 -1.60
CA GLY A 30 -9.68 25.92 -0.60
C GLY A 30 -8.16 25.97 -0.56
N ALA A 31 -7.56 26.98 -1.18
CA ALA A 31 -6.13 27.14 -1.37
C ALA A 31 -5.36 27.21 -0.04
N VAL A 32 -4.39 26.30 0.12
CA VAL A 32 -3.20 26.49 0.95
C VAL A 32 -2.03 26.55 -0.03
N GLU A 33 -1.12 27.52 0.13
CA GLU A 33 0.18 27.49 -0.54
C GLU A 33 0.88 26.15 -0.26
N GLY A 34 0.86 25.25 -1.24
CA GLY A 34 1.34 23.88 -1.08
C GLY A 34 0.56 22.94 -1.98
N GLY A 35 1.09 22.70 -3.18
CA GLY A 35 0.41 22.09 -4.31
C GLY A 35 -0.38 20.80 -4.03
N PHE A 36 -1.49 20.65 -4.76
CA PHE A 36 -2.35 19.47 -4.75
C PHE A 36 -1.58 18.23 -5.22
N VAL A 37 -1.32 17.31 -4.29
CA VAL A 37 -0.79 15.98 -4.62
C VAL A 37 -1.96 15.11 -5.08
N VAL A 38 -2.07 14.90 -6.40
CA VAL A 38 -2.92 13.85 -6.94
C VAL A 38 -2.32 12.51 -6.53
N CYS A 39 -3.00 11.77 -5.66
CA CYS A 39 -2.64 10.39 -5.39
C CYS A 39 -2.94 9.55 -6.64
N SER A 40 -1.94 9.26 -7.47
CA SER A 40 -2.06 8.21 -8.48
C SER A 40 -2.09 6.86 -7.76
N GLN A 41 -3.27 6.26 -7.66
CA GLN A 41 -3.36 4.87 -7.23
C GLN A 41 -2.64 4.00 -8.26
N PRO A 42 -1.65 3.16 -7.87
CA PRO A 42 -1.00 2.26 -8.80
C PRO A 42 -2.03 1.30 -9.42
N SER A 43 -1.76 0.81 -10.63
CA SER A 43 -2.65 -0.07 -11.36
C SER A 43 -3.09 -1.25 -10.49
N ASN A 44 -4.33 -1.72 -10.67
CA ASN A 44 -4.91 -2.86 -9.95
C ASN A 44 -4.28 -4.21 -10.37
N SER A 45 -3.04 -4.17 -10.85
CA SER A 45 -2.23 -5.31 -11.24
C SER A 45 -1.57 -5.83 -9.97
N ALA A 46 -1.82 -7.08 -9.60
CA ALA A 46 -1.12 -7.73 -8.47
C ALA A 46 0.40 -7.87 -8.69
N SER A 47 0.87 -7.55 -9.91
CA SER A 47 2.25 -7.61 -10.32
C SER A 47 3.08 -6.50 -9.68
N THR A 48 4.18 -6.88 -9.05
CA THR A 48 5.16 -5.94 -8.50
C THR A 48 6.43 -5.91 -9.35
N VAL A 49 7.18 -4.80 -9.29
CA VAL A 49 8.49 -4.73 -9.97
C VAL A 49 9.46 -5.82 -9.52
N TYR A 50 9.25 -6.40 -8.35
CA TYR A 50 10.11 -7.43 -7.77
C TYR A 50 9.98 -8.82 -8.42
N GLU A 51 9.05 -9.00 -9.36
CA GLU A 51 8.90 -10.23 -10.15
C GLU A 51 9.84 -10.27 -11.36
N TYR A 52 10.49 -9.16 -11.68
CA TYR A 52 11.35 -9.05 -12.86
C TYR A 52 12.83 -9.20 -12.51
N SER A 53 13.61 -9.58 -13.53
CA SER A 53 15.07 -9.62 -13.50
C SER A 53 15.63 -9.07 -14.80
N LEU A 54 16.85 -8.55 -14.73
CA LEU A 54 17.59 -8.06 -15.90
C LEU A 54 19.01 -8.59 -15.88
N LYS A 55 19.62 -8.65 -17.06
CA LYS A 55 21.07 -8.84 -17.16
C LYS A 55 21.79 -7.53 -16.82
N ASP A 56 22.96 -7.65 -16.20
CA ASP A 56 23.85 -6.51 -16.03
C ASP A 56 24.43 -6.05 -17.38
N LEU A 57 25.12 -4.93 -17.37
CA LEU A 57 25.66 -4.30 -18.59
C LEU A 57 26.59 -5.23 -19.39
N TYR A 58 27.26 -6.16 -18.71
CA TYR A 58 28.20 -7.11 -19.32
C TYR A 58 27.58 -8.49 -19.57
N GLU A 59 26.29 -8.66 -19.31
CA GLU A 59 25.51 -9.91 -19.43
C GLU A 59 25.99 -11.10 -18.58
N GLN A 60 26.94 -10.87 -17.66
CA GLN A 60 27.53 -11.90 -16.81
C GLN A 60 26.64 -12.25 -15.64
N LYS A 61 25.88 -11.27 -15.13
CA LYS A 61 25.05 -11.43 -13.94
C LYS A 61 23.59 -11.17 -14.26
N THR A 62 22.72 -12.02 -13.74
CA THR A 62 21.29 -11.72 -13.64
C THR A 62 21.05 -10.98 -12.33
N ILE A 63 20.49 -9.77 -12.41
CA ILE A 63 20.06 -8.94 -11.30
C ILE A 63 18.56 -9.18 -11.10
N ASN A 64 18.18 -9.77 -9.97
CA ASN A 64 16.77 -9.90 -9.61
C ASN A 64 16.32 -8.66 -8.84
N PHE A 65 15.19 -8.07 -9.23
CA PHE A 65 14.70 -6.88 -8.54
C PHE A 65 14.21 -7.20 -7.13
N SER A 66 13.83 -8.45 -6.84
CA SER A 66 13.51 -8.96 -5.51
C SER A 66 14.55 -8.62 -4.45
N ASP A 67 15.82 -8.52 -4.83
CA ASP A 67 16.94 -8.27 -3.91
C ASP A 67 16.90 -6.84 -3.33
N TYR A 68 16.08 -5.96 -3.92
CA TYR A 68 15.90 -4.57 -3.49
C TYR A 68 14.59 -4.32 -2.74
N ARG A 69 13.88 -5.37 -2.29
CA ARG A 69 12.67 -5.20 -1.46
C ARG A 69 12.98 -4.34 -0.22
N GLY A 70 12.05 -3.44 0.09
CA GLY A 70 12.20 -2.48 1.20
C GLY A 70 13.07 -1.27 0.88
N LYS A 71 13.54 -1.12 -0.37
CA LYS A 71 14.24 0.06 -0.85
C LYS A 71 13.38 0.81 -1.88
N VAL A 72 13.62 2.11 -2.01
CA VAL A 72 13.05 2.91 -3.10
C VAL A 72 13.88 2.67 -4.37
N LEU A 73 13.20 2.39 -5.48
CA LEU A 73 13.82 2.11 -6.78
C LEU A 73 13.56 3.27 -7.76
N LEU A 74 14.60 3.71 -8.46
CA LEU A 74 14.52 4.69 -9.54
C LEU A 74 15.00 4.02 -10.85
N PHE A 75 14.12 3.92 -11.82
CA PHE A 75 14.43 3.39 -13.15
C PHE A 75 14.74 4.54 -14.10
N VAL A 76 15.93 4.55 -14.69
CA VAL A 76 16.36 5.55 -15.67
C VAL A 76 16.70 4.86 -16.98
N ASN A 77 15.97 5.20 -18.04
CA ASN A 77 16.33 4.77 -19.38
C ASN A 77 17.41 5.71 -19.93
N VAL A 78 18.57 5.16 -20.31
CA VAL A 78 19.74 5.92 -20.75
C VAL A 78 20.10 5.50 -22.19
N ALA A 79 20.50 6.45 -23.02
CA ALA A 79 21.06 6.23 -24.35
C ALA A 79 22.32 7.10 -24.53
N THR A 80 23.31 6.58 -25.26
CA THR A 80 24.53 7.32 -25.62
C THR A 80 24.47 7.71 -27.09
N TYR A 81 25.05 8.87 -27.44
CA TYR A 81 25.14 9.39 -28.81
C TYR A 81 26.23 8.71 -29.63
#